data_AF-A0A2E6VQG5-F1
#
_entry.id   AF-A0A2E6VQG5-F1
#
_cell.length_a   1.000
_cell.length_b   1.000
_cell.length_c   1.000
_cell.angle_alpha   90.00
_cell.angle_beta   90.00
_cell.angle_gamma   90.00
#
_symmetry.space_group_name_H-M   'P 1'
#
loop_
_entity.id
_entity.type
_entity.pdbx_description
1 polymer ?
#
loop_
_entity_poly.entity_id
_entity_poly.type
_entity_poly.pdbx_seq_one_letter_code
_entity_poly.pdbx_strand_id
1 'polypeptide(L)'
;MNKKNLLGLVFLSALLSCAEPAPEAPDDIEELMGFLYEHYEDEDDGALYNGLTKLGEWLADDDNRAAATEAFTFTELPETAVDDLDERERKTDKLKGHGVLTLSPHKVEDIATLLGSKEFENLYKDKYDEYERHFEMDTDCFADKTCDRVTGTIHAVSSWLGGAVSMTTDLEVGVRWVETDAGWMALNRSWLLRPAFGSCCDFVLEASYYIAAIMPDGNGAMRMHASWAELDYGSVPIPEEEAASRALQTTIDDSANTDEYLSNR
;
A
#
# COMPACT_ATOMS: atom_id res chain seq x y z
N MET A 1 -48.14 -39.07 -45.77
CA MET A 1 -47.83 -37.62 -45.90
C MET A 1 -47.20 -37.14 -44.61
N ASN A 2 -45.93 -36.74 -44.71
CA ASN A 2 -45.01 -36.39 -43.62
C ASN A 2 -45.40 -35.10 -42.88
N LYS A 3 -45.32 -35.11 -41.55
CA LYS A 3 -45.05 -33.90 -40.76
C LYS A 3 -43.73 -34.09 -40.02
N LYS A 4 -42.78 -33.22 -40.38
CA LYS A 4 -41.38 -33.22 -39.96
C LYS A 4 -41.26 -32.68 -38.53
N ASN A 5 -40.42 -33.35 -37.73
CA ASN A 5 -39.88 -32.86 -36.47
C ASN A 5 -38.98 -31.64 -36.75
N LEU A 6 -39.23 -30.53 -36.06
CA LEU A 6 -38.34 -29.37 -36.05
C LEU A 6 -37.43 -29.50 -34.82
N LEU A 7 -36.20 -29.95 -35.06
CA LEU A 7 -35.14 -30.03 -34.07
C LEU A 7 -34.54 -28.63 -33.91
N GLY A 8 -34.83 -27.95 -32.80
CA GLY A 8 -34.24 -26.66 -32.47
C GLY A 8 -32.79 -26.82 -32.04
N LEU A 9 -31.86 -26.43 -32.91
CA LEU A 9 -30.43 -26.36 -32.61
C LEU A 9 -30.18 -25.10 -31.76
N VAL A 10 -30.03 -25.25 -30.45
CA VAL A 10 -29.56 -24.18 -29.57
C VAL A 10 -28.05 -24.05 -29.80
N PHE A 11 -27.66 -23.03 -30.56
CA PHE A 11 -26.27 -22.62 -30.72
C PHE A 11 -25.81 -21.99 -29.40
N LEU A 12 -25.14 -22.78 -28.57
CA LEU A 12 -24.46 -22.32 -27.37
C LEU A 12 -23.16 -21.64 -27.83
N SER A 13 -23.26 -20.36 -28.21
CA SER A 13 -22.10 -19.52 -28.49
C SER A 13 -21.32 -19.36 -27.18
N ALA A 14 -20.33 -20.22 -26.96
CA ALA A 14 -19.31 -20.03 -25.94
C ALA A 14 -18.57 -18.74 -26.29
N LEU A 15 -18.96 -17.66 -25.62
CA LEU A 15 -18.17 -16.45 -25.51
C LEU A 15 -16.93 -16.82 -24.69
N LEU A 16 -15.93 -17.39 -25.36
CA LEU A 16 -14.55 -17.34 -24.87
C LEU A 16 -14.17 -15.87 -24.96
N SER A 17 -14.50 -15.11 -23.91
CA SER A 17 -13.87 -13.83 -23.64
C SER A 17 -12.38 -14.14 -23.51
N CYS A 18 -11.61 -13.86 -24.55
CA CYS A 18 -10.16 -13.78 -24.47
C CYS A 18 -9.85 -12.56 -23.60
N ALA A 19 -9.97 -12.71 -22.28
CA ALA A 19 -9.33 -11.78 -21.36
C ALA A 19 -7.84 -11.77 -21.72
N GLU A 20 -7.28 -10.57 -21.86
CA GLU A 20 -5.84 -10.42 -22.06
C GLU A 20 -5.12 -11.09 -20.88
N PRO A 21 -4.01 -11.81 -21.11
CA PRO A 21 -3.24 -12.38 -20.01
C PRO A 21 -2.88 -11.29 -19.02
N ALA A 22 -2.92 -11.61 -17.73
CA ALA A 22 -2.45 -10.71 -16.70
C ALA A 22 -1.02 -10.26 -16.99
N PRO A 23 -0.68 -8.98 -16.73
CA PRO A 23 0.66 -8.46 -17.00
C PRO A 23 1.70 -9.22 -16.18
N GLU A 24 2.89 -9.40 -16.77
CA GLU A 24 4.03 -10.01 -16.09
C GLU A 24 4.64 -9.01 -15.12
N ALA A 25 4.93 -9.47 -13.89
CA ALA A 25 5.56 -8.64 -12.88
C ALA A 25 7.08 -8.51 -13.13
N PRO A 26 7.67 -7.32 -12.88
CA PRO A 26 9.09 -7.08 -13.11
C PRO A 26 9.98 -7.81 -12.08
N ASP A 27 11.25 -8.04 -12.46
CA ASP A 27 12.25 -8.70 -11.60
C ASP A 27 12.91 -7.74 -10.59
N ASP A 28 13.01 -6.46 -10.94
CA ASP A 28 13.63 -5.44 -10.09
C ASP A 28 12.68 -5.05 -8.95
N ILE A 29 13.20 -4.95 -7.72
CA ILE A 29 12.37 -4.74 -6.53
C ILE A 29 11.69 -3.37 -6.52
N GLU A 30 12.33 -2.33 -7.05
CA GLU A 30 11.75 -0.99 -7.12
C GLU A 30 10.60 -0.96 -8.13
N GLU A 31 10.86 -1.48 -9.34
CA GLU A 31 9.83 -1.63 -10.37
C GLU A 31 8.67 -2.51 -9.89
N LEU A 32 8.96 -3.57 -9.13
CA LEU A 32 7.96 -4.50 -8.58
C LEU A 32 7.05 -3.84 -7.55
N MET A 33 7.60 -3.01 -6.66
CA MET A 33 6.78 -2.28 -5.71
C MET A 33 5.93 -1.20 -6.40
N GLY A 34 6.46 -0.55 -7.44
CA GLY A 34 5.69 0.37 -8.29
C GLY A 34 4.55 -0.34 -9.05
N PHE A 35 4.84 -1.54 -9.59
CA PHE A 35 3.85 -2.38 -10.27
C PHE A 35 2.71 -2.79 -9.33
N LEU A 36 3.01 -3.21 -8.09
CA LEU A 36 1.98 -3.51 -7.09
C LEU A 36 1.15 -2.27 -6.72
N TYR A 37 1.75 -1.08 -6.74
CA TYR A 37 1.07 0.17 -6.47
C TYR A 37 0.06 0.52 -7.58
N GLU A 38 0.51 0.44 -8.84
CA GLU A 38 -0.26 0.71 -10.06
C GLU A 38 -1.49 -0.20 -10.14
N HIS A 39 -1.28 -1.51 -10.02
CA HIS A 39 -2.31 -2.53 -10.20
C HIS A 39 -3.21 -2.75 -8.98
N TYR A 40 -3.07 -1.95 -7.92
CA TYR A 40 -3.84 -2.13 -6.69
C TYR A 40 -5.36 -2.00 -6.90
N GLU A 41 -5.81 -1.23 -7.90
CA GLU A 41 -7.25 -1.02 -8.19
C GLU A 41 -7.80 -1.95 -9.29
N ASP A 42 -6.96 -2.80 -9.87
CA ASP A 42 -7.40 -3.68 -10.96
C ASP A 42 -8.57 -4.57 -10.52
N GLU A 43 -9.58 -4.70 -11.38
CA GLU A 43 -10.75 -5.55 -11.11
C GLU A 43 -10.37 -7.05 -11.05
N ASP A 44 -9.35 -7.44 -11.81
CA ASP A 44 -8.79 -8.80 -11.82
C ASP A 44 -7.49 -8.86 -11.01
N ASP A 45 -7.38 -9.84 -10.11
CA ASP A 45 -6.22 -9.99 -9.24
C ASP A 45 -4.96 -10.50 -9.96
N GLY A 46 -5.00 -10.84 -11.25
CA GLY A 46 -3.90 -11.50 -11.94
C GLY A 46 -2.58 -10.73 -11.89
N ALA A 47 -2.62 -9.40 -12.02
CA ALA A 47 -1.44 -8.55 -11.86
C ALA A 47 -0.90 -8.62 -10.43
N LEU A 48 -1.76 -8.41 -9.43
CA LEU A 48 -1.39 -8.46 -8.02
C LEU A 48 -0.86 -9.84 -7.59
N TYR A 49 -1.48 -10.91 -8.09
CA TYR A 49 -1.04 -12.29 -7.91
C TYR A 49 0.39 -12.46 -8.42
N ASN A 50 0.66 -12.04 -9.67
CA ASN A 50 1.99 -12.14 -10.27
C ASN A 50 3.01 -11.33 -9.48
N GLY A 51 2.67 -10.09 -9.09
CA GLY A 51 3.55 -9.21 -8.34
C GLY A 51 3.89 -9.76 -6.95
N LEU A 52 2.90 -10.22 -6.20
CA LEU A 52 3.09 -10.78 -4.86
C LEU A 52 3.83 -12.12 -4.89
N THR A 53 3.54 -12.96 -5.88
CA THR A 53 4.28 -14.21 -6.09
C THR A 53 5.74 -13.92 -6.37
N LYS A 54 6.02 -12.97 -7.26
CA LYS A 54 7.36 -12.54 -7.62
C LYS A 54 8.13 -11.94 -6.43
N LEU A 55 7.44 -11.14 -5.62
CA LEU A 55 8.02 -10.55 -4.42
C LEU A 55 8.38 -11.62 -3.39
N GLY A 56 7.50 -12.62 -3.20
CA GLY A 56 7.76 -13.77 -2.35
C GLY A 56 8.96 -14.59 -2.83
N GLU A 57 9.10 -14.82 -4.13
CA GLU A 57 10.27 -15.48 -4.73
C GLU A 57 11.55 -14.68 -4.50
N TRP A 58 11.50 -13.35 -4.67
CA TRP A 58 12.66 -12.47 -4.46
C TRP A 58 13.12 -12.48 -3.00
N LEU A 59 12.18 -12.45 -2.04
CA LEU A 59 12.44 -12.49 -0.60
C LEU A 59 12.78 -13.89 -0.06
N ALA A 60 12.62 -14.94 -0.87
CA ALA A 60 13.05 -16.29 -0.50
C ALA A 60 14.57 -16.47 -0.61
N ASP A 61 15.26 -15.57 -1.30
CA ASP A 61 16.72 -15.48 -1.30
C ASP A 61 17.21 -14.76 -0.03
N ASP A 62 18.09 -15.43 0.73
CA ASP A 62 18.55 -14.94 2.04
C ASP A 62 19.35 -13.62 1.92
N ASP A 63 20.10 -13.42 0.82
CA ASP A 63 20.90 -12.20 0.62
C ASP A 63 19.97 -11.02 0.29
N ASN A 64 18.99 -11.23 -0.60
CA ASN A 64 17.95 -10.24 -0.90
C ASN A 64 17.15 -9.87 0.36
N ARG A 65 16.74 -10.87 1.13
CA ARG A 65 15.98 -10.68 2.37
C ARG A 65 16.79 -9.90 3.40
N ALA A 66 18.06 -10.27 3.61
CA ALA A 66 18.94 -9.56 4.53
C ALA A 66 19.15 -8.11 4.06
N ALA A 67 19.46 -7.91 2.77
CA ALA A 67 19.59 -6.60 2.18
C ALA A 67 18.31 -5.79 2.35
N ALA A 68 17.12 -6.40 2.26
CA ALA A 68 15.85 -5.68 2.39
C ALA A 68 15.52 -5.20 3.79
N THR A 69 16.11 -5.81 4.82
CA THR A 69 16.04 -5.25 6.17
C THR A 69 16.92 -4.01 6.34
N GLU A 70 17.89 -3.82 5.45
CA GLU A 70 18.65 -2.58 5.29
C GLU A 70 17.90 -1.72 4.24
N ALA A 71 17.59 -0.46 4.56
CA ALA A 71 16.70 0.30 3.70
C ALA A 71 17.19 0.48 2.27
N PHE A 72 16.26 0.46 1.31
CA PHE A 72 16.49 0.84 -0.08
C PHE A 72 16.15 2.31 -0.29
N THR A 73 16.82 2.91 -1.27
CA THR A 73 16.35 4.15 -1.89
C THR A 73 15.62 3.77 -3.16
N PHE A 74 14.40 4.27 -3.33
CA PHE A 74 13.65 4.18 -4.57
C PHE A 74 13.64 5.55 -5.24
N THR A 75 13.82 5.53 -6.56
CA THR A 75 13.96 6.71 -7.41
C THR A 75 12.77 6.93 -8.35
N GLU A 76 11.99 5.89 -8.63
CA GLU A 76 10.98 5.88 -9.67
C GLU A 76 9.65 5.32 -9.14
N LEU A 77 8.59 6.00 -9.52
CA LEU A 77 7.21 5.50 -9.52
C LEU A 77 6.67 5.90 -10.90
N PRO A 78 6.22 4.96 -11.74
CA PRO A 78 5.80 5.31 -13.09
C PRO A 78 4.60 6.25 -13.04
N GLU A 79 4.52 7.21 -13.97
CA GLU A 79 3.41 8.18 -14.01
C GLU A 79 2.05 7.47 -14.14
N THR A 80 2.01 6.34 -14.85
CA THR A 80 0.79 5.51 -15.00
C THR A 80 0.26 4.99 -13.66
N ALA A 81 1.12 4.80 -12.65
CA ALA A 81 0.72 4.37 -11.32
C ALA A 81 -0.06 5.44 -10.53
N VAL A 82 0.02 6.72 -10.95
CA VAL A 82 -0.62 7.83 -10.27
C VAL A 82 -1.69 8.54 -11.11
N ASP A 83 -1.72 8.30 -12.42
CA ASP A 83 -2.62 8.96 -13.37
C ASP A 83 -4.11 8.70 -13.09
N ASP A 84 -4.44 7.48 -12.62
CA ASP A 84 -5.83 7.04 -12.40
C ASP A 84 -6.27 7.13 -10.92
N LEU A 85 -5.47 7.75 -10.04
CA LEU A 85 -5.81 7.87 -8.63
C LEU A 85 -6.96 8.86 -8.39
N ASP A 86 -6.98 9.99 -9.11
CA ASP A 86 -8.01 11.02 -9.01
C ASP A 86 -8.04 11.93 -10.25
N GLU A 87 -8.89 12.96 -10.24
CA GLU A 87 -9.01 13.92 -11.35
C GLU A 87 -7.82 14.89 -11.46
N ARG A 88 -6.75 14.74 -10.67
CA ARG A 88 -5.63 15.69 -10.61
C ARG A 88 -4.48 15.22 -11.49
N GLU A 89 -3.84 16.17 -12.18
CA GLU A 89 -2.53 15.92 -12.78
C GLU A 89 -1.51 15.69 -11.66
N ARG A 90 -0.91 14.51 -11.65
CA ARG A 90 0.13 14.09 -10.71
C ARG A 90 1.44 13.91 -11.47
N LYS A 91 2.56 14.16 -10.79
CA LYS A 91 3.91 14.01 -11.35
C LYS A 91 4.76 13.21 -10.39
N THR A 92 5.67 12.43 -10.96
CA THR A 92 6.54 11.54 -10.19
C THR A 92 8.02 11.91 -10.31
N ASP A 93 8.37 12.90 -11.14
CA ASP A 93 9.74 13.26 -11.52
C ASP A 93 10.61 13.80 -10.38
N LYS A 94 10.00 14.22 -9.27
CA LYS A 94 10.70 14.76 -8.09
C LYS A 94 10.54 13.90 -6.84
N LEU A 95 9.91 12.75 -6.96
CA LEU A 95 9.71 11.89 -5.81
C LEU A 95 11.04 11.38 -5.28
N LYS A 96 11.10 11.25 -3.96
CA LYS A 96 12.15 10.56 -3.24
C LYS A 96 11.50 9.40 -2.52
N GLY A 97 11.98 8.19 -2.80
CA GLY A 97 11.41 7.00 -2.23
C GLY A 97 12.37 6.21 -1.36
N HIS A 98 11.79 5.38 -0.52
CA HIS A 98 12.51 4.39 0.27
C HIS A 98 11.72 3.09 0.35
N GLY A 99 12.46 1.99 0.51
CA GLY A 99 11.90 0.68 0.74
C GLY A 99 12.51 0.04 1.98
N VAL A 100 11.75 -0.78 2.69
CA VAL A 100 12.28 -1.55 3.83
C VAL A 100 11.41 -2.78 4.09
N LEU A 101 12.05 -3.88 4.44
CA LEU A 101 11.41 -5.08 4.95
C LEU A 101 11.37 -5.02 6.48
N THR A 102 10.18 -5.18 7.04
CA THR A 102 10.01 -5.41 8.48
C THR A 102 9.44 -6.80 8.73
N LEU A 103 9.78 -7.39 9.87
CA LEU A 103 9.30 -8.72 10.28
C LEU A 103 8.36 -8.55 11.48
N SER A 104 7.29 -9.33 11.51
CA SER A 104 6.29 -9.34 12.57
C SER A 104 6.13 -10.75 13.12
N PRO A 105 5.98 -10.92 14.45
CA PRO A 105 5.61 -12.19 15.04
C PRO A 105 4.13 -12.55 14.85
N HIS A 106 3.32 -11.62 14.32
CA HIS A 106 1.88 -11.78 14.12
C HIS A 106 1.57 -12.22 12.69
N LYS A 107 0.41 -12.84 12.50
CA LYS A 107 0.01 -13.35 11.18
C LYS A 107 -0.49 -12.22 10.27
N VAL A 108 -0.49 -12.49 8.97
CA VAL A 108 -1.01 -11.57 7.95
C VAL A 108 -2.44 -11.13 8.28
N GLU A 109 -3.29 -12.07 8.72
CA GLU A 109 -4.69 -11.81 9.12
C GLU A 109 -4.81 -10.76 10.23
N ASP A 110 -3.98 -10.86 11.26
CA ASP A 110 -4.05 -9.97 12.40
C ASP A 110 -3.64 -8.55 12.01
N ILE A 111 -2.55 -8.43 11.22
CA ILE A 111 -2.01 -7.16 10.75
C ILE A 111 -2.99 -6.49 9.77
N ALA A 112 -3.43 -7.21 8.74
CA ALA A 112 -4.31 -6.66 7.71
C ALA A 112 -5.68 -6.28 8.30
N THR A 113 -6.25 -7.10 9.18
CA THR A 113 -7.53 -6.78 9.85
C THR A 113 -7.40 -5.51 10.69
N LEU A 114 -6.31 -5.37 11.44
CA LEU A 114 -6.06 -4.15 12.20
C LEU A 114 -5.92 -2.93 11.28
N LEU A 115 -5.14 -3.03 10.20
CA LEU A 115 -5.00 -1.98 9.18
C LEU A 115 -6.32 -1.63 8.49
N GLY A 116 -7.22 -2.59 8.31
CA GLY A 116 -8.54 -2.40 7.74
C GLY A 116 -9.60 -1.91 8.74
N SER A 117 -9.24 -1.66 10.01
CA SER A 117 -10.18 -1.32 11.08
C SER A 117 -10.04 0.11 11.59
N LYS A 118 -11.10 0.62 12.23
CA LYS A 118 -11.06 1.87 13.01
C LYS A 118 -10.20 1.76 14.27
N GLU A 119 -9.99 0.55 14.78
CA GLU A 119 -9.15 0.35 15.97
C GLU A 119 -7.72 0.83 15.74
N PHE A 120 -7.28 0.91 14.48
CA PHE A 120 -5.97 1.42 14.11
C PHE A 120 -5.70 2.85 14.60
N GLU A 121 -6.75 3.68 14.70
CA GLU A 121 -6.63 5.05 15.24
C GLU A 121 -6.03 5.06 16.65
N ASN A 122 -6.29 4.02 17.44
CA ASN A 122 -5.78 3.92 18.80
C ASN A 122 -4.25 3.82 18.87
N LEU A 123 -3.59 3.34 17.81
CA LEU A 123 -2.12 3.24 17.76
C LEU A 123 -1.46 4.61 17.65
N TYR A 124 -2.19 5.62 17.18
CA TYR A 124 -1.65 6.93 16.83
C TYR A 124 -2.09 8.07 17.75
N LYS A 125 -2.91 7.78 18.77
CA LYS A 125 -3.42 8.76 19.74
C LYS A 125 -2.34 9.57 20.45
N ASP A 126 -1.17 8.97 20.66
CA ASP A 126 -0.04 9.64 21.33
C ASP A 126 1.04 10.15 20.36
N LYS A 127 0.89 9.89 19.05
CA LYS A 127 1.85 10.28 17.99
C LYS A 127 1.38 11.50 17.21
N TYR A 128 0.08 11.63 16.99
CA TYR A 128 -0.53 12.71 16.23
C TYR A 128 -1.38 13.57 17.17
N ASP A 129 -1.47 14.86 16.86
CA ASP A 129 -2.39 15.75 17.55
C ASP A 129 -3.85 15.34 17.24
N GLU A 130 -4.09 14.93 15.99
CA GLU A 130 -5.34 14.35 15.51
C GLU A 130 -5.04 13.23 14.50
N TYR A 131 -5.76 12.11 14.60
CA TYR A 131 -5.67 11.00 13.63
C TYR A 131 -7.02 10.29 13.56
N GLU A 132 -7.73 10.50 12.46
CA GLU A 132 -9.09 9.98 12.25
C GLU A 132 -9.14 9.19 10.94
N ARG A 133 -9.82 8.03 10.95
CA ARG A 133 -10.05 7.20 9.77
C ARG A 133 -11.53 7.10 9.46
N HIS A 134 -11.87 7.42 8.23
CA HIS A 134 -13.22 7.30 7.72
C HIS A 134 -13.27 6.25 6.61
N PHE A 135 -13.77 5.06 6.93
CA PHE A 135 -14.01 4.02 5.94
C PHE A 135 -15.36 4.20 5.26
N GLU A 136 -15.40 3.93 3.96
CA GLU A 136 -16.61 4.08 3.13
C GLU A 136 -17.62 2.95 3.36
N MET A 137 -17.17 1.87 3.99
CA MET A 137 -17.96 0.67 4.26
C MET A 137 -17.79 0.15 5.69
N ASP A 138 -18.61 -0.83 6.04
CA ASP A 138 -18.45 -1.60 7.26
C ASP A 138 -17.21 -2.49 7.13
N THR A 139 -16.24 -2.31 8.03
CA THR A 139 -14.94 -2.97 7.99
C THR A 139 -14.99 -4.42 8.48
N ASP A 140 -16.09 -4.84 9.12
CA ASP A 140 -16.22 -6.20 9.66
C ASP A 140 -16.17 -7.26 8.55
N CYS A 141 -16.63 -6.92 7.33
CA CYS A 141 -16.55 -7.83 6.20
C CYS A 141 -15.11 -8.22 5.82
N PHE A 142 -14.14 -7.33 6.09
CA PHE A 142 -12.74 -7.50 5.71
C PHE A 142 -12.01 -8.47 6.63
N ALA A 143 -12.31 -8.41 7.94
CA ALA A 143 -11.80 -9.36 8.92
C ALA A 143 -12.24 -10.79 8.58
N ASP A 144 -13.50 -10.94 8.19
CA ASP A 144 -14.11 -12.21 7.79
C ASP A 144 -13.78 -12.62 6.34
N LYS A 145 -13.02 -11.81 5.60
CA LYS A 145 -12.72 -11.97 4.15
C LYS A 145 -13.96 -12.15 3.27
N THR A 146 -15.09 -11.58 3.67
CA THR A 146 -16.33 -11.54 2.87
C THR A 146 -16.37 -10.33 1.93
N CYS A 147 -15.53 -9.33 2.20
CA CYS A 147 -15.04 -8.38 1.23
C CYS A 147 -13.51 -8.51 1.17
N ASP A 148 -12.97 -8.40 -0.03
CA ASP A 148 -11.54 -8.46 -0.31
C ASP A 148 -10.86 -7.10 -0.12
N ARG A 149 -11.62 -6.01 -0.03
CA ARG A 149 -11.06 -4.66 0.06
C ARG A 149 -11.86 -3.76 0.98
N VAL A 150 -11.15 -2.91 1.71
CA VAL A 150 -11.68 -1.74 2.43
C VAL A 150 -10.93 -0.49 2.02
N THR A 151 -11.66 0.56 1.71
CA THR A 151 -11.14 1.89 1.35
C THR A 151 -11.68 2.94 2.31
N GLY A 152 -10.94 4.03 2.45
CA GLY A 152 -11.32 5.14 3.29
C GLY A 152 -10.34 6.30 3.18
N THR A 153 -10.57 7.29 4.03
CA THR A 153 -9.70 8.46 4.15
C THR A 153 -9.09 8.56 5.53
N ILE A 154 -7.90 9.13 5.62
CA ILE A 154 -7.24 9.49 6.88
C ILE A 154 -7.15 11.01 6.95
N HIS A 155 -7.62 11.58 8.04
CA HIS A 155 -7.29 12.96 8.42
C HIS A 155 -6.27 12.91 9.56
N ALA A 156 -5.14 13.59 9.38
CA ALA A 156 -4.10 13.61 10.41
C ALA A 156 -3.51 15.01 10.59
N VAL A 157 -3.26 15.39 11.85
CA VAL A 157 -2.51 16.57 12.24
C VAL A 157 -1.24 16.10 12.94
N SER A 158 -0.11 16.41 12.33
CA SER A 158 1.21 15.97 12.79
C SER A 158 2.07 17.16 13.19
N SER A 159 2.90 16.95 14.21
CA SER A 159 3.85 17.93 14.73
C SER A 159 5.29 17.52 14.38
N TRP A 160 5.96 18.35 13.60
CA TRP A 160 7.32 18.15 13.10
C TRP A 160 8.32 19.07 13.80
N LEU A 161 9.59 18.69 13.76
CA LEU A 161 10.72 19.46 14.33
C LEU A 161 10.52 19.83 15.82
N GLY A 162 10.03 18.86 16.61
CA GLY A 162 9.75 19.08 18.02
C GLY A 162 8.56 20.01 18.27
N GLY A 163 7.58 20.03 17.35
CA GLY A 163 6.36 20.85 17.44
C GLY A 163 6.50 22.25 16.83
N ALA A 164 7.59 22.54 16.13
CA ALA A 164 7.79 23.84 15.48
C ALA A 164 6.99 24.01 14.18
N VAL A 165 6.66 22.90 13.52
CA VAL A 165 5.86 22.87 12.30
C VAL A 165 4.68 21.92 12.52
N SER A 166 3.45 22.41 12.40
CA SER A 166 2.27 21.55 12.34
C SER A 166 1.87 21.36 10.88
N MET A 167 1.48 20.15 10.50
CA MET A 167 1.05 19.82 9.14
C MET A 167 -0.22 18.98 9.19
N THR A 168 -1.23 19.41 8.44
CA THR A 168 -2.49 18.69 8.25
C THR A 168 -2.45 17.94 6.93
N THR A 169 -2.68 16.64 6.97
CA THR A 169 -2.69 15.76 5.79
C THR A 169 -4.03 15.05 5.68
N ASP A 170 -4.58 15.02 4.46
CA ASP A 170 -5.69 14.15 4.10
C ASP A 170 -5.16 13.08 3.13
N LEU A 171 -5.33 11.81 3.47
CA LEU A 171 -4.90 10.68 2.64
C LEU A 171 -6.08 9.81 2.24
N GLU A 172 -6.01 9.21 1.07
CA GLU A 172 -6.77 7.99 0.78
C GLU A 172 -5.98 6.79 1.30
N VAL A 173 -6.68 5.79 1.82
CA VAL A 173 -6.09 4.54 2.30
C VAL A 173 -6.95 3.36 1.91
N GLY A 174 -6.32 2.27 1.53
CA GLY A 174 -6.98 1.01 1.27
C GLY A 174 -6.19 -0.18 1.80
N VAL A 175 -6.90 -1.22 2.22
CA VAL A 175 -6.33 -2.54 2.46
C VAL A 175 -7.06 -3.55 1.60
N ARG A 176 -6.30 -4.39 0.87
CA ARG A 176 -6.82 -5.38 -0.08
C ARG A 176 -6.21 -6.75 0.19
N TRP A 177 -7.04 -7.78 0.27
CA TRP A 177 -6.68 -9.18 0.29
C TRP A 177 -6.37 -9.66 -1.13
N VAL A 178 -5.34 -10.48 -1.28
CA VAL A 178 -5.02 -11.17 -2.53
C VAL A 178 -4.67 -12.62 -2.20
N GLU A 179 -5.33 -13.58 -2.84
CA GLU A 179 -5.05 -15.00 -2.67
C GLU A 179 -3.97 -15.45 -3.66
N THR A 180 -2.87 -16.02 -3.14
CA THR A 180 -1.77 -16.56 -3.94
C THR A 180 -1.59 -18.07 -3.69
N ASP A 181 -0.73 -18.74 -4.45
CA ASP A 181 -0.35 -20.13 -4.19
C ASP A 181 0.31 -20.32 -2.79
N ALA A 182 0.90 -19.27 -2.22
CA ALA A 182 1.48 -19.26 -0.88
C ALA A 182 0.45 -18.93 0.23
N GLY A 183 -0.81 -18.70 -0.13
CA GLY A 183 -1.90 -18.33 0.75
C GLY A 183 -2.32 -16.86 0.62
N TRP A 184 -3.13 -16.41 1.58
CA TRP A 184 -3.64 -15.04 1.61
C TRP A 184 -2.53 -14.06 2.00
N MET A 185 -2.39 -13.02 1.18
CA MET A 185 -1.54 -11.87 1.39
C MET A 185 -2.39 -10.61 1.43
N ALA A 186 -1.84 -9.51 1.93
CA ALA A 186 -2.53 -8.23 1.93
C ALA A 186 -1.65 -7.12 1.39
N LEU A 187 -2.28 -6.17 0.70
CA LEU A 187 -1.70 -4.92 0.29
C LEU A 187 -2.34 -3.78 1.09
N ASN A 188 -1.52 -2.90 1.64
CA ASN A 188 -1.96 -1.64 2.24
C ASN A 188 -1.42 -0.49 1.38
N ARG A 189 -2.29 0.30 0.77
CA ARG A 189 -1.91 1.41 -0.12
C ARG A 189 -2.49 2.72 0.41
N SER A 190 -1.73 3.79 0.29
CA SER A 190 -2.24 5.14 0.56
C SER A 190 -1.61 6.20 -0.34
N TRP A 191 -2.29 7.34 -0.48
CA TRP A 191 -1.73 8.52 -1.11
C TRP A 191 -2.32 9.80 -0.57
N LEU A 192 -1.57 10.89 -0.74
CA LEU A 192 -2.00 12.22 -0.38
C LEU A 192 -3.07 12.74 -1.36
N LEU A 193 -4.22 13.15 -0.81
CA LEU A 193 -5.33 13.68 -1.61
C LEU A 193 -5.04 15.08 -2.15
N ARG A 194 -4.31 15.91 -1.39
CA ARG A 194 -3.96 17.30 -1.71
C ARG A 194 -2.64 17.70 -1.05
N PRO A 195 -1.83 18.59 -1.65
CA PRO A 195 -0.62 19.09 -1.01
C PRO A 195 -0.90 19.57 0.42
N ALA A 196 -0.06 19.15 1.35
CA ALA A 196 -0.17 19.52 2.75
C ALA A 196 0.81 20.63 3.06
N PHE A 197 0.29 21.72 3.62
CA PHE A 197 1.07 22.91 3.94
C PHE A 197 1.39 22.93 5.44
N GLY A 198 2.69 23.04 5.74
CA GLY A 198 3.16 23.27 7.09
C GLY A 198 2.77 24.65 7.60
N SER A 199 2.62 24.78 8.92
CA SER A 199 2.21 26.02 9.58
C SER A 199 3.23 27.18 9.46
N CYS A 200 4.45 26.91 9.00
CA CYS A 200 5.49 27.92 8.82
C CYS A 200 6.51 27.55 7.73
N CYS A 201 7.37 28.52 7.41
CA CYS A 201 8.61 28.33 6.66
C CYS A 201 8.46 27.82 5.22
N ASP A 202 7.26 27.91 4.65
CA ASP A 202 6.91 27.41 3.32
C ASP A 202 7.18 25.90 3.16
N PHE A 203 7.05 25.13 4.26
CA PHE A 203 7.18 23.68 4.23
C PHE A 203 5.96 23.06 3.54
N VAL A 204 6.16 22.23 2.53
CA VAL A 204 5.08 21.59 1.76
C VAL A 204 5.40 20.11 1.53
N LEU A 205 4.42 19.25 1.81
CA LEU A 205 4.38 17.88 1.29
C LEU A 205 3.49 17.91 0.04
N GLU A 206 4.10 17.98 -1.13
CA GLU A 206 3.41 18.15 -2.42
C GLU A 206 2.70 16.86 -2.84
N ALA A 207 3.38 15.72 -2.65
CA ALA A 207 2.87 14.38 -2.95
C ALA A 207 3.42 13.36 -1.97
N SER A 208 2.64 12.32 -1.68
CA SER A 208 3.05 11.15 -0.90
C SER A 208 2.28 9.94 -1.40
N TYR A 209 2.99 8.84 -1.62
CA TYR A 209 2.47 7.56 -2.09
C TYR A 209 3.11 6.47 -1.24
N TYR A 210 2.33 5.50 -0.80
CA TYR A 210 2.81 4.41 0.02
C TYR A 210 2.13 3.10 -0.34
N ILE A 211 2.88 2.01 -0.33
CA ILE A 211 2.36 0.65 -0.37
C ILE A 211 3.15 -0.26 0.56
N ALA A 212 2.46 -1.22 1.16
CA ALA A 212 3.09 -2.35 1.82
C ALA A 212 2.46 -3.67 1.41
N ALA A 213 3.30 -4.63 1.07
CA ALA A 213 2.93 -6.03 0.87
C ALA A 213 3.18 -6.83 2.14
N ILE A 214 2.12 -7.45 2.65
CA ILE A 214 2.09 -8.21 3.90
C ILE A 214 1.94 -9.68 3.55
N MET A 215 2.98 -10.46 3.84
CA MET A 215 3.13 -11.82 3.35
C MET A 215 3.41 -12.80 4.50
N PRO A 216 2.99 -14.07 4.40
CA PRO A 216 3.31 -15.08 5.40
C PRO A 216 4.82 -15.28 5.58
N ASP A 217 5.27 -15.39 6.84
CA ASP A 217 6.66 -15.72 7.17
C ASP A 217 6.70 -16.71 8.35
N GLY A 218 6.60 -18.00 8.04
CA GLY A 218 6.52 -19.05 9.06
C GLY A 218 5.28 -18.91 9.93
N ASN A 219 5.47 -18.57 11.21
CA ASN A 219 4.37 -18.34 12.17
C ASN A 219 3.92 -16.87 12.26
N GLY A 220 4.65 -15.96 11.61
CA GLY A 220 4.37 -14.54 11.59
C GLY A 220 4.17 -14.03 10.18
N ALA A 221 4.57 -12.78 9.95
CA ALA A 221 4.46 -12.12 8.67
C ALA A 221 5.70 -11.26 8.40
N MET A 222 5.97 -11.04 7.13
CA MET A 222 6.90 -10.02 6.67
C MET A 222 6.11 -8.91 5.96
N ARG A 223 6.60 -7.68 6.06
CA ARG A 223 6.01 -6.49 5.43
C ARG A 223 7.08 -5.81 4.59
N MET A 224 6.95 -5.88 3.27
CA MET A 224 7.78 -5.08 2.37
C MET A 224 7.09 -3.74 2.14
N HIS A 225 7.73 -2.67 2.58
CA HIS A 225 7.23 -1.31 2.47
C HIS A 225 7.91 -0.59 1.32
N ALA A 226 7.16 0.27 0.63
CA ALA A 226 7.66 1.25 -0.32
C ALA A 226 6.91 2.56 -0.10
N SER A 227 7.65 3.67 -0.12
CA SER A 227 7.10 5.02 0.00
C SER A 227 7.79 5.93 -0.99
N TRP A 228 7.07 6.91 -1.53
CA TRP A 228 7.58 7.97 -2.40
C TRP A 228 6.94 9.29 -2.02
N ALA A 229 7.75 10.33 -1.81
CA ALA A 229 7.23 11.65 -1.46
C ALA A 229 7.98 12.79 -2.16
N GLU A 230 7.28 13.88 -2.46
CA GLU A 230 7.85 15.17 -2.84
C GLU A 230 7.70 16.11 -1.65
N LEU A 231 8.82 16.45 -1.02
CA LEU A 231 8.89 17.34 0.14
C LEU A 231 9.68 18.59 -0.22
N ASP A 232 9.04 19.75 -0.10
CA ASP A 232 9.71 21.05 -0.12
C ASP A 232 9.88 21.55 1.32
N TYR A 233 11.12 21.63 1.77
CA TYR A 233 11.45 22.12 3.12
C TYR A 233 11.37 23.65 3.23
N GLY A 234 11.14 24.35 2.12
CA GLY A 234 11.11 25.80 2.05
C GLY A 234 12.39 26.41 2.61
N SER A 235 12.23 27.22 3.66
CA SER A 235 13.34 27.89 4.34
C SER A 235 13.99 27.05 5.46
N VAL A 236 13.46 25.85 5.75
CA VAL A 236 13.99 25.00 6.82
C VAL A 236 15.24 24.25 6.33
N PRO A 237 16.39 24.37 7.00
CA PRO A 237 17.63 23.72 6.57
C PRO A 237 17.68 22.26 7.04
N ILE A 238 16.81 21.41 6.51
CA ILE A 238 16.89 19.95 6.74
C ILE A 238 17.74 19.33 5.63
N PRO A 239 18.87 18.67 5.95
CA PRO A 239 19.61 17.88 4.97
C PRO A 239 18.72 16.77 4.39
N GLU A 240 18.79 16.55 3.08
CA GLU A 240 18.00 15.51 2.38
C GLU A 240 18.21 14.11 2.97
N GLU A 241 19.43 13.78 3.38
CA GLU A 241 19.76 12.51 4.04
C GLU A 241 19.07 12.35 5.40
N GLU A 242 18.98 13.44 6.19
CA GLU A 242 18.29 13.43 7.47
C GLU A 242 16.78 13.25 7.28
N ALA A 243 16.22 13.90 6.27
CA ALA A 243 14.83 13.74 5.88
C ALA A 243 14.49 12.30 5.47
N ALA A 244 15.28 11.71 4.58
CA ALA A 244 15.10 10.33 4.13
C ALA A 244 15.22 9.35 5.30
N SER A 245 16.24 9.52 6.15
CA SER A 245 16.43 8.68 7.35
C SER A 245 15.25 8.76 8.32
N ARG A 246 14.69 9.96 8.53
CA ARG A 246 13.50 10.14 9.37
C ARG A 246 12.27 9.46 8.78
N ALA A 247 12.01 9.63 7.48
CA ALA A 247 10.86 9.01 6.80
C ALA A 247 10.91 7.48 6.86
N LEU A 248 12.10 6.91 6.64
CA LEU A 248 12.36 5.49 6.82
C LEU A 248 12.11 5.04 8.26
N GLN A 249 12.67 5.75 9.25
CA GLN A 249 12.51 5.39 10.65
C GLN A 249 11.04 5.42 11.08
N THR A 250 10.26 6.40 10.61
CA THR A 250 8.81 6.43 10.84
C THR A 250 8.12 5.16 10.33
N THR A 251 8.50 4.67 9.14
CA THR A 251 7.96 3.42 8.59
C THR A 251 8.27 2.21 9.47
N ILE A 252 9.51 2.12 9.97
CA ILE A 252 9.95 1.05 10.88
C ILE A 252 9.21 1.14 12.23
N ASP A 253 9.11 2.34 12.79
CA ASP A 253 8.44 2.59 14.08
C ASP A 253 6.95 2.30 14.01
N ASP A 254 6.29 2.59 12.89
CA ASP A 254 4.87 2.31 12.69
C ASP A 254 4.60 0.79 12.60
N SER A 255 5.51 0.04 11.97
CA SER A 255 5.51 -1.42 11.98
C SER A 255 5.71 -2.00 13.38
N ALA A 256 6.68 -1.48 14.13
CA ALA A 256 6.93 -1.91 15.51
C ALA A 256 5.75 -1.62 16.43
N ASN A 257 5.14 -0.44 16.30
CA ASN A 257 3.94 -0.05 17.06
C ASN A 257 2.74 -0.94 16.74
N THR A 258 2.59 -1.34 15.48
CA THR A 258 1.56 -2.30 15.06
C THR A 258 1.75 -3.62 15.80
N ASP A 259 2.99 -4.11 15.87
CA ASP A 259 3.30 -5.37 16.55
C ASP A 259 3.14 -5.29 18.06
N GLU A 260 3.51 -4.16 18.68
CA GLU A 260 3.30 -3.92 20.11
C GLU A 260 1.81 -3.90 20.44
N TYR A 261 1.00 -3.21 19.64
CA TYR A 261 -0.44 -3.14 19.83
C TYR A 261 -1.08 -4.53 19.77
N LEU A 262 -0.76 -5.31 18.73
CA LEU A 262 -1.27 -6.68 18.55
C LEU A 262 -0.82 -7.62 19.69
N SER A 263 0.36 -7.42 20.25
CA SER A 263 0.87 -8.23 21.37
C SER A 263 0.14 -7.98 22.69
N ASN A 264 -0.51 -6.83 22.84
CA ASN A 264 -1.17 -6.40 24.07
C ASN A 264 -2.71 -6.57 24.04
N ARG A 265 -3.25 -7.17 22.97
CA ARG A 265 -4.68 -7.42 22.79
C ARG A 265 -5.16 -8.72 23.43
#